data_AF-A0A1G0BVJ9-F1
#
_entry.id   AF-A0A1G0BVJ9-F1
#
_cell.length_a   1.000
_cell.length_b   1.000
_cell.length_c   1.000
_cell.angle_alpha   90.00
_cell.angle_beta   90.00
_cell.angle_gamma   90.00
#
_symmetry.space_group_name_H-M   'P 1'
#
loop_
_entity.id
_entity.type
_entity.pdbx_description
1 polymer ?
#
loop_
_entity_poly.entity_id
_entity_poly.type
_entity_poly.pdbx_seq_one_letter_code
_entity_poly.pdbx_strand_id
1 'polypeptide(L)'
;MKEKNKFKISDKKFNVFIPLVNLLLFESFNFPDFESGNENLSENFIEILKSVEGIDLNGNDFIRTRILYFLLGLNIKSREEIFEIIIENEMYTHAMSISYALENNRSMNSNSIPLSQETFFLELVEFKFNGVLNKVILVYFIFHFEDIFGFKFSDNKYITKNDYVNILENLCKEKDFLNKNFF
;
A
#
# COMPACT_ATOMS: atom_id res chain seq x y z
N MET A 1 -31.88 -19.85 -3.31
CA MET A 1 -30.45 -19.47 -3.18
C MET A 1 -30.35 -17.99 -3.49
N LYS A 2 -30.08 -17.14 -2.50
CA LYS A 2 -29.82 -15.71 -2.75
C LYS A 2 -28.45 -15.60 -3.40
N GLU A 3 -28.36 -14.97 -4.56
CA GLU A 3 -27.08 -14.64 -5.19
C GLU A 3 -26.25 -13.84 -4.20
N LYS A 4 -25.11 -14.41 -3.75
CA LYS A 4 -24.07 -13.63 -3.08
C LYS A 4 -23.67 -12.54 -4.08
N ASN A 5 -24.05 -11.29 -3.82
CA ASN A 5 -23.60 -10.13 -4.59
C ASN A 5 -22.08 -10.20 -4.70
N LYS A 6 -21.59 -10.69 -5.84
CA LYS A 6 -20.15 -10.87 -6.11
C LYS A 6 -19.54 -9.48 -6.16
N PHE A 7 -18.82 -9.15 -5.09
CA PHE A 7 -17.93 -8.01 -5.01
C PHE A 7 -16.99 -8.01 -6.22
N LYS A 8 -16.86 -6.88 -6.91
CA LYS A 8 -16.07 -6.76 -8.13
C LYS A 8 -15.31 -5.43 -8.09
N ILE A 9 -14.02 -5.49 -7.78
CA ILE A 9 -13.11 -4.37 -8.05
C ILE A 9 -12.94 -4.28 -9.57
N SER A 10 -12.87 -3.04 -10.07
CA SER A 10 -12.72 -2.73 -11.49
C SER A 10 -11.50 -3.40 -12.11
N ASP A 11 -10.39 -3.47 -11.37
CA ASP A 11 -9.16 -4.12 -11.78
C ASP A 11 -8.80 -5.30 -10.85
N LYS A 12 -8.79 -6.51 -11.41
CA LYS A 12 -8.56 -7.75 -10.68
C LYS A 12 -7.13 -7.88 -10.15
N LYS A 13 -6.14 -7.20 -10.75
CA LYS A 13 -4.75 -7.31 -10.31
C LYS A 13 -4.57 -6.75 -8.89
N PHE A 14 -5.31 -5.69 -8.55
CA PHE A 14 -5.30 -5.08 -7.22
C PHE A 14 -5.96 -5.93 -6.14
N ASN A 15 -6.58 -7.06 -6.49
CA ASN A 15 -7.10 -8.00 -5.49
C ASN A 15 -5.98 -8.54 -4.59
N VAL A 16 -4.73 -8.54 -5.05
CA VAL A 16 -3.56 -8.95 -4.26
C VAL A 16 -3.38 -8.11 -2.99
N PHE A 17 -3.90 -6.88 -2.97
CA PHE A 17 -3.81 -5.96 -1.84
C PHE A 17 -4.97 -6.05 -0.86
N ILE A 18 -6.09 -6.69 -1.21
CA ILE A 18 -7.26 -6.82 -0.33
C ILE A 18 -6.88 -7.37 1.05
N PRO A 19 -6.05 -8.43 1.18
CA PRO A 19 -5.69 -8.95 2.48
C PRO A 19 -4.96 -7.92 3.35
N LEU A 20 -4.14 -7.05 2.76
CA LEU A 20 -3.47 -5.97 3.49
C LEU A 20 -4.47 -4.88 3.91
N VAL A 21 -5.39 -4.48 3.03
CA VAL A 21 -6.45 -3.52 3.38
C VAL A 21 -7.26 -4.03 4.56
N ASN A 22 -7.67 -5.31 4.54
CA ASN A 22 -8.40 -5.91 5.65
C ASN A 22 -7.55 -5.97 6.92
N LEU A 23 -6.27 -6.28 6.80
CA LEU A 23 -5.35 -6.32 7.94
C LEU A 23 -5.17 -4.93 8.58
N LEU A 24 -5.13 -3.87 7.77
CA LEU A 24 -5.03 -2.49 8.26
C LEU A 24 -6.32 -2.00 8.91
N LEU A 25 -7.48 -2.26 8.29
CA LEU A 25 -8.77 -1.77 8.77
C LEU A 25 -9.32 -2.58 9.95
N PHE A 26 -9.21 -3.91 9.89
CA PHE A 26 -9.93 -4.86 10.73
C PHE A 26 -9.03 -5.83 11.51
N GLU A 27 -7.70 -5.77 11.30
CA GLU A 27 -6.74 -6.72 11.88
C GLU A 27 -7.03 -8.19 11.51
N SER A 28 -7.59 -8.40 10.32
CA SER A 28 -7.96 -9.72 9.82
C SER A 28 -7.64 -9.81 8.33
N PHE A 29 -7.25 -10.99 7.85
CA PHE A 29 -7.13 -11.23 6.40
C PHE A 29 -8.47 -11.55 5.74
N ASN A 30 -9.49 -11.89 6.53
CA ASN A 30 -10.79 -12.28 6.01
C ASN A 30 -11.52 -11.08 5.41
N PHE A 31 -12.37 -11.35 4.43
CA PHE A 31 -13.28 -10.33 3.93
C PHE A 31 -14.22 -9.87 5.05
N PRO A 32 -14.44 -8.55 5.19
CA PRO A 32 -15.43 -8.02 6.13
C PRO A 32 -16.85 -8.48 5.78
N ASP A 33 -17.70 -8.62 6.80
CA ASP A 33 -19.08 -9.03 6.65
C ASP A 33 -20.02 -7.83 6.79
N PHE A 34 -20.44 -7.30 5.65
CA PHE A 34 -21.38 -6.18 5.58
C PHE A 34 -22.85 -6.62 5.61
N GLU A 35 -23.21 -7.84 6.04
CA GLU A 35 -24.61 -8.28 6.12
C GLU A 35 -25.50 -7.37 6.99
N SER A 36 -24.91 -6.74 8.01
CA SER A 36 -25.60 -5.78 8.88
C SER A 36 -25.65 -4.33 8.33
N GLY A 37 -25.04 -4.10 7.16
CA GLY A 37 -24.88 -2.79 6.51
C GLY A 37 -23.51 -2.15 6.73
N ASN A 38 -22.91 -2.37 7.91
CA ASN A 38 -21.63 -1.79 8.33
C ASN A 38 -20.68 -2.87 8.88
N GLU A 39 -19.39 -2.57 8.91
CA GLU A 39 -18.36 -3.36 9.59
C GLU A 39 -17.56 -2.48 10.56
N ASN A 40 -17.20 -3.02 11.72
CA ASN A 40 -16.45 -2.27 12.74
C ASN A 40 -14.97 -2.20 12.37
N LEU A 41 -14.39 -1.00 12.44
CA LEU A 41 -12.95 -0.81 12.35
C LEU A 41 -12.28 -1.33 13.64
N SER A 42 -11.05 -1.81 13.49
CA SER A 42 -10.23 -2.21 14.64
C SER A 42 -9.90 -1.01 15.54
N GLU A 43 -9.77 -1.27 16.84
CA GLU A 43 -9.40 -0.24 17.81
C GLU A 43 -8.05 0.41 17.46
N ASN A 44 -7.06 -0.39 17.04
CA ASN A 44 -5.75 0.10 16.63
C ASN A 44 -5.84 1.04 15.42
N PHE A 45 -6.66 0.72 14.42
CA PHE A 45 -6.86 1.61 13.27
C PHE A 45 -7.47 2.95 13.71
N ILE A 46 -8.47 2.91 14.60
CA ILE A 46 -9.12 4.12 15.14
C ILE A 46 -8.12 4.97 15.94
N GLU A 47 -7.26 4.36 16.74
CA GLU A 47 -6.22 5.07 17.50
C GLU A 47 -5.20 5.74 16.59
N ILE A 48 -4.79 5.05 15.51
CA ILE A 48 -3.91 5.65 14.50
C ILE A 48 -4.60 6.86 13.88
N LEU A 49 -5.84 6.73 13.39
CA LEU A 49 -6.59 7.85 12.80
C LEU A 49 -6.65 9.09 13.69
N LYS A 50 -6.86 8.93 15.00
CA LYS A 50 -6.88 10.05 15.96
C LYS A 50 -5.54 10.78 16.08
N SER A 51 -4.45 10.13 15.68
CA SER A 51 -3.09 10.65 15.77
C SER A 51 -2.50 11.06 14.41
N VAL A 52 -3.25 10.90 13.30
CA VAL A 52 -2.82 11.28 11.94
C VAL A 52 -2.66 12.80 11.76
N GLU A 53 -3.17 13.65 12.67
CA GLU A 53 -2.78 15.06 12.75
C GLU A 53 -1.31 15.19 13.23
N GLY A 54 -0.36 14.91 12.33
CA GLY A 54 1.07 15.19 12.52
C GLY A 54 2.02 13.98 12.59
N ILE A 55 1.56 12.75 12.31
CA ILE A 55 2.46 11.57 12.30
C ILE A 55 3.14 11.40 10.94
N ASP A 56 4.47 11.26 10.97
CA ASP A 56 5.24 10.62 9.91
C ASP A 56 4.86 9.13 9.86
N LEU A 57 4.02 8.76 8.89
CA LEU A 57 3.56 7.38 8.72
C LEU A 57 4.72 6.40 8.46
N ASN A 58 5.90 6.89 8.04
CA ASN A 58 7.10 6.07 7.92
C ASN A 58 7.64 5.59 9.27
N GLY A 59 7.35 6.32 10.36
CA GLY A 59 7.74 6.00 11.73
C GLY A 59 6.69 5.21 12.52
N ASN A 60 5.53 4.90 11.94
CA ASN A 60 4.46 4.21 12.66
C ASN A 60 4.71 2.68 12.70
N ASP A 61 5.08 2.18 13.89
CA ASP A 61 5.39 0.77 14.10
C ASP A 61 4.22 -0.18 13.79
N PHE A 62 2.97 0.23 14.01
CA PHE A 62 1.81 -0.61 13.68
C PHE A 62 1.70 -0.83 12.17
N ILE A 63 1.71 0.25 11.38
CA ILE A 63 1.57 0.17 9.92
C ILE A 63 2.72 -0.66 9.34
N ARG A 64 3.95 -0.37 9.75
CA ARG A 64 5.14 -1.09 9.32
C ARG A 64 5.07 -2.57 9.67
N THR A 65 4.62 -2.92 10.87
CA THR A 65 4.47 -4.32 11.31
C THR A 65 3.42 -5.05 10.47
N ARG A 66 2.27 -4.42 10.17
CA ARG A 66 1.22 -5.04 9.34
C ARG A 66 1.67 -5.22 7.89
N ILE A 67 2.36 -4.25 7.31
CA ILE A 67 2.97 -4.37 5.98
C ILE A 67 3.98 -5.52 5.97
N LEU A 68 4.91 -5.58 6.92
CA LEU A 68 5.89 -6.67 7.02
C LEU A 68 5.21 -8.03 7.14
N TYR A 69 4.19 -8.14 7.99
CA TYR A 69 3.46 -9.39 8.20
C TYR A 69 2.76 -9.86 6.92
N PHE A 70 2.11 -8.95 6.19
CA PHE A 70 1.52 -9.23 4.89
C PHE A 70 2.58 -9.70 3.88
N LEU A 71 3.68 -8.96 3.75
CA LEU A 71 4.74 -9.23 2.78
C LEU A 71 5.42 -10.59 3.00
N LEU A 72 5.68 -10.95 4.26
CA LEU A 72 6.25 -12.25 4.63
C LEU A 72 5.33 -13.43 4.28
N GLY A 73 4.02 -13.20 4.20
CA GLY A 73 3.01 -14.20 3.86
C GLY A 73 2.80 -14.42 2.35
N LEU A 74 3.45 -13.62 1.48
CA LEU A 74 3.21 -13.67 0.04
C LEU A 74 3.87 -14.88 -0.63
N ASN A 75 3.11 -15.56 -1.49
CA ASN A 75 3.66 -16.55 -2.42
C ASN A 75 4.22 -15.87 -3.69
N ILE A 76 4.95 -16.62 -4.50
CA ILE A 76 5.61 -16.11 -5.72
C ILE A 76 4.64 -15.44 -6.70
N LYS A 77 3.42 -15.98 -6.87
CA LYS A 77 2.43 -15.43 -7.77
C LYS A 77 1.94 -14.06 -7.29
N SER A 78 1.65 -13.94 -5.99
CA SER A 78 1.25 -12.65 -5.41
C SER A 78 2.36 -11.61 -5.49
N ARG A 79 3.63 -12.03 -5.32
CA ARG A 79 4.78 -11.12 -5.50
C ARG A 79 4.95 -10.67 -6.96
N GLU A 80 4.70 -11.56 -7.91
CA GLU A 80 4.68 -11.23 -9.34
C GLU A 80 3.58 -10.23 -9.69
N GLU A 81 2.34 -10.43 -9.19
CA GLU A 81 1.24 -9.48 -9.38
C GLU A 81 1.57 -8.10 -8.79
N ILE A 82 2.18 -8.04 -7.60
CA ILE A 82 2.62 -6.78 -6.98
C ILE A 82 3.72 -6.12 -7.83
N PHE A 83 4.70 -6.90 -8.28
CA PHE A 83 5.76 -6.39 -9.14
C PHE A 83 5.20 -5.76 -10.41
N GLU A 84 4.28 -6.44 -11.10
CA GLU A 84 3.60 -5.94 -12.31
C GLU A 84 2.87 -4.63 -12.03
N ILE A 85 2.11 -4.54 -10.93
CA ILE A 85 1.40 -3.30 -10.54
C ILE A 85 2.37 -2.14 -10.36
N ILE A 86 3.51 -2.37 -9.70
CA ILE A 86 4.52 -1.33 -9.49
C ILE A 86 5.05 -0.85 -10.84
N ILE A 87 5.56 -1.76 -11.67
CA ILE A 87 6.24 -1.39 -12.92
C ILE A 87 5.29 -0.82 -13.99
N GLU A 88 4.01 -1.20 -13.99
CA GLU A 88 3.02 -0.68 -14.94
C GLU A 88 2.69 0.80 -14.70
N ASN A 89 2.90 1.31 -13.48
CA ASN A 89 2.83 2.74 -13.22
C ASN A 89 4.20 3.39 -13.45
N GLU A 90 4.54 3.61 -14.73
CA GLU A 90 5.86 4.11 -15.14
C GLU A 90 6.25 5.41 -14.45
N MET A 91 5.33 6.39 -14.37
CA MET A 91 5.62 7.69 -13.74
C MET A 91 5.93 7.53 -12.24
N TYR A 92 5.12 6.73 -11.54
CA TYR A 92 5.30 6.45 -10.12
C TYR A 92 6.59 5.68 -9.86
N THR A 93 6.86 4.65 -10.64
CA THR A 93 8.10 3.85 -10.56
C THR A 93 9.32 4.72 -10.82
N HIS A 94 9.27 5.60 -11.82
CA HIS A 94 10.37 6.52 -12.10
C HIS A 94 10.60 7.50 -10.94
N ALA A 95 9.54 8.11 -10.40
CA ALA A 95 9.62 9.02 -9.26
C ALA A 95 10.19 8.33 -8.00
N MET A 96 9.76 7.10 -7.69
CA MET A 96 10.32 6.32 -6.58
C MET A 96 11.79 5.97 -6.81
N SER A 97 12.18 5.60 -8.04
CA SER A 97 13.58 5.28 -8.36
C SER A 97 14.50 6.49 -8.18
N ILE A 98 14.04 7.69 -8.55
CA ILE A 98 14.76 8.96 -8.33
C ILE A 98 14.83 9.27 -6.84
N SER A 99 13.72 9.14 -6.11
CA SER A 99 13.69 9.42 -4.66
C SER A 99 14.65 8.48 -3.91
N TYR A 100 14.64 7.19 -4.24
CA TYR A 100 15.59 6.20 -3.72
C TYR A 100 17.05 6.56 -4.04
N ALA A 101 17.31 7.04 -5.26
CA ALA A 101 18.64 7.50 -5.66
C ALA A 101 19.13 8.70 -4.83
N LEU A 102 18.24 9.66 -4.57
CA LEU A 102 18.53 10.86 -3.79
C LEU A 102 18.80 10.55 -2.32
N GLU A 103 18.01 9.65 -1.72
CA GLU A 103 18.17 9.27 -0.31
C GLU A 103 19.47 8.49 -0.04
N ASN A 104 19.87 7.62 -0.97
CA ASN A 104 21.04 6.74 -0.78
C ASN A 104 22.35 7.38 -1.26
N ASN A 105 22.32 8.44 -2.08
CA ASN A 105 23.52 9.15 -2.54
C ASN A 105 23.60 10.55 -1.94
N ARG A 106 24.04 10.66 -0.68
CA ARG A 106 24.31 11.96 -0.01
C ARG A 106 25.46 12.78 -0.62
N SER A 107 26.15 12.30 -1.66
CA SER A 107 27.17 13.06 -2.40
C SER A 107 26.95 12.90 -3.90
N MET A 108 26.21 13.83 -4.51
CA MET A 108 25.90 13.80 -5.94
C MET A 108 27.18 13.92 -6.79
N ASN A 109 27.47 12.88 -7.56
CA ASN A 109 28.13 12.99 -8.85
C ASN A 109 27.21 12.36 -9.91
N SER A 110 27.23 12.85 -11.15
CA SER A 110 26.30 12.42 -12.21
C SER A 110 26.34 10.91 -12.51
N ASN A 111 27.42 10.25 -12.12
CA ASN A 111 27.64 8.82 -12.34
C ASN A 111 26.94 7.93 -11.30
N SER A 112 26.53 8.45 -10.13
CA SER A 112 25.89 7.65 -9.07
C SER A 112 24.40 7.42 -9.30
N ILE A 113 23.73 8.28 -10.08
CA ILE A 113 22.27 8.24 -10.31
C ILE A 113 21.85 6.99 -11.12
N PRO A 114 22.49 6.64 -12.26
CA PRO A 114 22.13 5.45 -13.02
C PRO A 114 22.28 4.15 -12.21
N LEU A 115 23.36 4.03 -11.42
CA LEU A 115 23.63 2.87 -10.55
C LEU A 115 22.54 2.68 -9.47
N SER A 116 22.04 3.77 -8.89
CA SER A 116 20.95 3.70 -7.91
C SER A 116 19.59 3.35 -8.52
N GLN A 117 19.31 3.77 -9.77
CA GLN A 117 18.10 3.34 -10.48
C GLN A 117 18.16 1.85 -10.82
N GLU A 118 19.31 1.37 -11.31
CA GLU A 118 19.53 -0.07 -11.54
C GLU A 118 19.34 -0.87 -10.25
N THR A 119 19.91 -0.40 -9.14
CA THR A 119 19.75 -1.04 -7.81
C THR A 119 18.29 -1.11 -7.40
N PHE A 120 17.53 -0.04 -7.61
CA PHE A 120 16.08 -0.02 -7.33
C PHE A 120 15.34 -1.13 -8.11
N PHE A 121 15.61 -1.30 -9.40
CA PHE A 121 14.97 -2.35 -10.20
C PHE A 121 15.44 -3.75 -9.81
N LEU A 122 16.74 -3.93 -9.50
CA LEU A 122 17.26 -5.19 -9.00
C LEU A 122 16.60 -5.59 -7.67
N GLU A 123 16.39 -4.65 -6.76
CA GLU A 123 15.66 -4.88 -5.51
C GLU A 123 14.20 -5.30 -5.75
N LEU A 124 13.50 -4.69 -6.71
CA LEU A 124 12.15 -5.12 -7.09
C LEU A 124 12.12 -6.54 -7.67
N VAL A 125 13.09 -6.89 -8.52
CA VAL A 125 13.23 -8.23 -9.12
C VAL A 125 13.54 -9.27 -8.04
N GLU A 126 14.42 -8.94 -7.10
CA GLU A 126 14.80 -9.81 -5.99
C GLU A 126 13.61 -10.09 -5.07
N PHE A 127 12.76 -9.09 -4.82
CA PHE A 127 11.49 -9.28 -4.13
C PHE A 127 10.58 -10.24 -4.90
N LYS A 128 10.37 -10.03 -6.20
CA LYS A 128 9.51 -10.87 -7.04
C LYS A 128 9.90 -12.35 -6.91
N PHE A 129 11.16 -12.68 -7.20
CA PHE A 129 11.61 -14.07 -7.28
C PHE A 129 11.91 -14.67 -5.91
N ASN A 130 12.68 -13.97 -5.07
CA ASN A 130 13.25 -14.52 -3.85
C ASN A 130 12.52 -14.07 -2.57
N GLY A 131 11.57 -13.14 -2.67
CA GLY A 131 10.83 -12.64 -1.51
C GLY A 131 11.66 -11.79 -0.55
N VAL A 132 12.81 -11.28 -1.01
CA VAL A 132 13.69 -10.43 -0.19
C VAL A 132 12.99 -9.11 0.08
N LEU A 133 12.73 -8.83 1.36
CA LEU A 133 12.15 -7.56 1.78
C LEU A 133 13.26 -6.50 1.84
N ASN A 134 13.16 -5.53 0.94
CA ASN A 134 14.09 -4.40 0.84
C ASN A 134 13.37 -3.08 1.11
N LYS A 135 14.15 -2.00 1.18
CA LYS A 135 13.63 -0.67 1.47
C LYS A 135 12.66 -0.20 0.40
N VAL A 136 12.93 -0.50 -0.88
CA VAL A 136 12.05 -0.12 -2.00
C VAL A 136 10.63 -0.65 -1.82
N ILE A 137 10.49 -1.94 -1.51
CA ILE A 137 9.18 -2.56 -1.29
C ILE A 137 8.48 -1.94 -0.07
N LEU A 138 9.19 -1.78 1.05
CA LEU A 138 8.56 -1.20 2.24
C LEU A 138 8.05 0.23 2.00
N VAL A 139 8.87 1.05 1.34
CA VAL A 139 8.52 2.43 0.99
C VAL A 139 7.32 2.47 0.03
N TYR A 140 7.28 1.59 -0.98
CA TYR A 140 6.12 1.45 -1.87
C TYR A 140 4.84 1.24 -1.06
N PHE A 141 4.84 0.27 -0.15
CA PHE A 141 3.65 -0.08 0.61
C PHE A 141 3.23 1.03 1.59
N ILE A 142 4.16 1.76 2.20
CA ILE A 142 3.80 2.87 3.08
C ILE A 142 3.10 3.96 2.27
N PHE A 143 3.71 4.45 1.18
CA PHE A 143 3.11 5.49 0.34
C PHE A 143 1.84 5.06 -0.39
N HIS A 144 1.77 3.79 -0.81
CA HIS A 144 0.60 3.31 -1.52
C HIS A 144 -0.62 3.18 -0.59
N PHE A 145 -0.43 2.87 0.69
CA PHE A 145 -1.53 2.64 1.63
C PHE A 145 -1.77 3.80 2.60
N GLU A 146 -0.94 4.84 2.60
CA GLU A 146 -1.11 6.02 3.46
C GLU A 146 -2.49 6.69 3.30
N ASP A 147 -3.00 6.74 2.05
CA ASP A 147 -4.27 7.42 1.76
C ASP A 147 -5.47 6.76 2.43
N ILE A 148 -5.37 5.47 2.84
CA ILE A 148 -6.40 4.79 3.64
C ILE A 148 -6.64 5.52 4.95
N PHE A 149 -5.59 6.07 5.55
CA PHE A 149 -5.66 6.82 6.80
C PHE A 149 -6.13 8.28 6.60
N GLY A 150 -6.17 8.76 5.36
CA GLY A 150 -6.68 10.08 4.98
C GLY A 150 -8.18 10.11 4.66
N PHE A 151 -8.86 8.95 4.63
CA PHE A 151 -10.30 8.89 4.37
C PHE A 151 -11.08 9.53 5.53
N LYS A 152 -12.02 10.44 5.19
CA LYS A 152 -12.97 11.01 6.15
C LYS A 152 -14.06 10.00 6.47
N PHE A 153 -13.92 9.28 7.56
CA PHE A 153 -14.96 8.39 8.08
C PHE A 153 -16.06 9.23 8.77
N SER A 154 -17.33 8.99 8.43
CA SER A 154 -18.48 9.75 8.94
C SER A 154 -18.75 9.51 10.42
N ASP A 155 -18.47 8.29 10.88
CA ASP A 155 -18.38 7.89 12.28
C ASP A 155 -17.10 7.06 12.41
N ASN A 156 -16.11 7.56 13.15
CA ASN A 156 -14.73 7.03 13.25
C ASN A 156 -14.61 5.63 13.88
N LYS A 157 -15.61 4.74 13.74
CA LYS A 157 -15.65 3.40 14.33
C LYS A 157 -16.12 2.32 13.38
N TYR A 158 -16.82 2.67 12.30
CA TYR A 158 -17.36 1.70 11.36
C TYR A 158 -17.28 2.24 9.93
N ILE A 159 -17.31 1.33 8.95
CA ILE A 159 -17.37 1.69 7.53
C ILE A 159 -18.53 0.97 6.86
N THR A 160 -19.14 1.60 5.87
CA THR A 160 -20.11 0.94 5.00
C THR A 160 -19.39 0.11 3.95
N LYS A 161 -20.11 -0.82 3.31
CA LYS A 161 -19.61 -1.52 2.13
C LYS A 161 -19.14 -0.56 1.03
N ASN A 162 -19.83 0.57 0.88
CA ASN A 162 -19.52 1.55 -0.17
C ASN A 162 -18.21 2.29 0.13
N ASP A 163 -17.95 2.61 1.40
CA ASP A 163 -16.67 3.19 1.83
C ASP A 163 -15.51 2.23 1.57
N TYR A 164 -15.69 0.95 1.90
CA TYR A 164 -14.70 -0.10 1.63
C TYR A 164 -14.41 -0.26 0.13
N VAL A 165 -15.43 -0.23 -0.72
CA VAL A 165 -15.26 -0.23 -2.18
C VAL A 165 -14.48 1.01 -2.62
N ASN A 166 -14.84 2.19 -2.12
CA ASN A 166 -14.16 3.44 -2.47
C ASN A 166 -12.68 3.43 -2.08
N ILE A 167 -12.32 2.86 -0.92
CA ILE A 167 -10.93 2.67 -0.51
C ILE A 167 -10.18 1.83 -1.55
N LEU A 168 -10.74 0.67 -1.92
CA LEU A 168 -10.10 -0.24 -2.87
C LEU A 168 -10.01 0.35 -4.29
N GLU A 169 -11.04 1.06 -4.74
CA GLU A 169 -11.00 1.76 -6.03
C GLU A 169 -9.97 2.90 -6.04
N ASN A 170 -9.79 3.61 -4.93
CA ASN A 170 -8.76 4.64 -4.83
C ASN A 170 -7.34 4.06 -4.88
N LEU A 171 -7.10 2.85 -4.36
CA LEU A 171 -5.81 2.16 -4.52
C LEU A 171 -5.54 1.79 -5.99
N CYS A 172 -6.58 1.57 -6.79
CA CYS A 172 -6.45 1.27 -8.22
C CYS A 172 -6.15 2.50 -9.08
N LYS A 173 -6.29 3.72 -8.55
CA LYS A 173 -6.02 4.94 -9.30
C LYS A 173 -4.52 5.19 -9.39
N GLU A 174 -4.07 5.68 -10.54
CA GLU A 174 -2.71 6.16 -10.68
C GLU A 174 -2.43 7.26 -9.65
N LYS A 175 -1.35 7.10 -8.89
CA LYS A 175 -0.91 8.08 -7.90
C LYS A 175 0.06 9.06 -8.55
N ASP A 176 -0.36 10.32 -8.68
CA ASP A 176 0.53 11.40 -9.10
C ASP A 176 1.41 11.85 -7.93
N PHE A 177 2.69 11.51 -7.97
CA PHE A 177 3.67 11.99 -6.98
C PHE A 177 3.94 13.50 -7.10
N LEU A 178 3.64 14.11 -8.26
CA LEU A 178 3.94 15.52 -8.54
C LEU A 178 3.12 16.54 -7.72
N ASN A 179 2.09 16.10 -7.00
CA ASN A 179 1.23 16.98 -6.19
C ASN A 179 1.45 16.89 -4.67
N LYS A 180 2.27 15.95 -4.19
CA LYS A 180 2.68 15.91 -2.78
C LYS A 180 4.05 16.58 -2.68
N ASN A 181 4.09 17.78 -2.09
CA ASN A 181 5.34 18.49 -1.82
C ASN A 181 6.18 17.66 -0.85
N PHE A 182 7.12 16.87 -1.36
CA PHE A 182 8.16 16.25 -0.58
C PHE A 182 9.21 17.30 -0.26
N PHE A 183 9.20 17.78 0.99
CA PHE A 183 10.27 18.57 1.59
C PHE A 183 11.25 17.63 2.30
#